data_AF-A0A838Z2D6-F1
#
_entry.id   AF-A0A838Z2D6-F1
#
_cell.length_a   1.000
_cell.length_b   1.000
_cell.length_c   1.000
_cell.angle_alpha   90.00
_cell.angle_beta   90.00
_cell.angle_gamma   90.00
#
_symmetry.space_group_name_H-M   'P 1'
#
loop_
_entity.id
_entity.type
_entity.pdbx_description
1 polymer ?
#
loop_
_entity_poly.entity_id
_entity_poly.type
_entity_poly.pdbx_seq_one_letter_code
_entity_poly.pdbx_strand_id
1 'polypeptide(L)'
;MKSITSKAQEVKSTDNGVNKSALPFSRQNYLLMLVGIGLILVGFFIMTLDKEEFGFGFLGITLGPAITFIGFLFEFYAIFRKK
;
A
#
# COMPACT_ATOMS: atom_id res chain seq x y z
N MET A 1 -57.84 -15.14 24.87
CA MET A 1 -56.52 -15.81 24.89
C MET A 1 -56.35 -16.62 23.61
N LYS A 2 -55.79 -16.01 22.57
CA LYS A 2 -55.23 -16.65 21.37
C LYS A 2 -54.06 -15.77 20.91
N SER A 3 -53.03 -15.72 21.75
CA SER A 3 -51.67 -15.41 21.31
C SER A 3 -51.13 -16.66 20.61
N ILE A 4 -50.13 -16.47 19.75
CA ILE A 4 -49.29 -17.50 19.11
C ILE A 4 -49.79 -17.97 17.72
N THR A 5 -49.55 -17.16 16.69
CA THR A 5 -49.14 -17.68 15.37
C THR A 5 -48.14 -16.72 14.72
N SER A 6 -46.88 -17.15 14.69
CA SER A 6 -45.87 -16.90 13.67
C SER A 6 -45.82 -15.53 12.98
N LYS A 7 -45.08 -14.59 13.58
CA LYS A 7 -44.30 -13.59 12.81
C LYS A 7 -42.86 -13.52 13.30
N ALA A 8 -42.32 -14.68 13.70
CA ALA A 8 -40.89 -14.90 13.86
C ALA A 8 -40.31 -15.27 12.49
N GLN A 9 -40.20 -14.30 11.58
CA GLN A 9 -39.27 -14.29 10.43
C GLN A 9 -39.56 -13.08 9.52
N GLU A 10 -39.03 -11.92 9.90
CA GLU A 10 -38.21 -11.12 9.00
C GLU A 10 -37.11 -10.49 9.85
N VAL A 11 -36.25 -11.36 10.37
CA VAL A 11 -34.89 -10.96 10.74
C VAL A 11 -34.20 -10.66 9.41
N LYS A 12 -34.31 -9.42 8.93
CA LYS A 12 -33.49 -8.92 7.82
C LYS A 12 -32.11 -8.54 8.37
N SER A 13 -31.44 -9.52 8.99
CA SER A 13 -30.00 -9.47 9.20
C SER A 13 -29.33 -9.84 7.89
N THR A 14 -29.33 -8.90 6.96
CA THR A 14 -28.38 -8.91 5.85
C THR A 14 -28.12 -7.50 5.37
N ASP A 15 -27.78 -6.60 6.31
CA ASP A 15 -26.76 -5.62 5.96
C ASP A 15 -25.39 -6.30 6.09
N ASN A 16 -25.11 -7.22 5.16
CA ASN A 16 -23.74 -7.51 4.76
C ASN A 16 -23.31 -6.46 3.73
N GLY A 17 -23.69 -5.19 3.93
CA GLY A 17 -22.88 -4.08 3.51
C GLY A 17 -21.62 -4.10 4.36
N VAL A 18 -20.72 -5.05 4.09
CA VAL A 18 -19.30 -4.82 4.34
C VAL A 18 -19.03 -3.52 3.62
N ASN A 19 -19.05 -2.43 4.39
CA ASN A 19 -18.79 -1.06 3.95
C ASN A 19 -17.68 -1.16 2.93
N LYS A 20 -18.04 -0.98 1.66
CA LYS A 20 -17.12 -1.19 0.55
C LYS A 20 -16.04 -0.14 0.77
N SER A 21 -14.95 -0.60 1.37
CA SER A 21 -13.91 0.15 2.08
C SER A 21 -13.92 1.65 1.78
N ALA A 22 -14.10 2.47 2.83
CA ALA A 22 -13.81 3.90 2.82
C ALA A 22 -12.29 4.18 2.68
N LEU A 23 -11.59 3.38 1.89
CA LEU A 23 -10.18 3.55 1.59
C LEU A 23 -10.06 4.52 0.41
N PRO A 24 -9.16 5.51 0.48
CA PRO A 24 -9.00 6.51 -0.58
C PRO A 24 -8.50 5.90 -1.89
N PHE A 25 -7.95 4.67 -1.86
CA PHE A 25 -7.38 3.98 -3.00
C PHE A 25 -7.89 2.53 -3.13
N SER A 26 -7.83 2.01 -4.36
CA SER A 26 -8.15 0.61 -4.62
C SER A 26 -7.08 -0.33 -4.05
N ARG A 27 -7.45 -1.59 -3.77
CA ARG A 27 -6.49 -2.62 -3.30
C ARG A 27 -5.28 -2.79 -4.22
N GLN A 28 -5.46 -2.57 -5.53
CA GLN A 28 -4.37 -2.68 -6.50
C GLN A 28 -3.37 -1.52 -6.37
N ASN A 29 -3.82 -0.31 -6.07
CA ASN A 29 -2.90 0.82 -5.83
C ASN A 29 -2.11 0.62 -4.54
N TYR A 30 -2.74 0.07 -3.50
CA TYR A 30 -2.03 -0.28 -2.27
C TYR A 30 -0.90 -1.30 -2.51
N LEU A 31 -1.11 -2.28 -3.40
CA LEU A 31 -0.07 -3.21 -3.81
C LEU A 31 1.09 -2.50 -4.55
N LEU A 32 0.78 -1.56 -5.44
CA LEU A 32 1.81 -0.77 -6.14
C LEU A 32 2.59 0.12 -5.17
N MET A 33 1.91 0.75 -4.22
CA MET A 33 2.52 1.54 -3.13
C MET A 33 3.42 0.66 -2.23
N LEU A 34 3.05 -0.59 -2.00
CA LEU A 34 3.93 -1.49 -1.23
C LEU A 34 5.22 -1.81 -2.01
N VAL A 35 5.12 -1.95 -3.33
CA VAL A 35 6.27 -2.19 -4.21
C VAL A 35 7.19 -0.97 -4.29
N GLY A 36 6.66 0.25 -4.38
CA GLY A 36 7.47 1.46 -4.43
C GLY A 36 8.20 1.73 -3.11
N ILE A 37 7.54 1.51 -1.96
CA ILE A 37 8.18 1.51 -0.64
C ILE A 37 9.31 0.46 -0.60
N GLY A 38 9.08 -0.73 -1.15
CA GLY A 38 10.11 -1.75 -1.30
C GLY A 38 11.33 -1.26 -2.10
N LEU A 39 11.11 -0.57 -3.22
CA LEU A 39 12.19 0.04 -4.01
C LEU A 39 12.97 1.10 -3.22
N ILE A 40 12.27 1.96 -2.48
CA ILE A 40 12.89 2.99 -1.64
C ILE A 40 13.79 2.34 -0.59
N LEU A 41 13.29 1.31 0.10
CA LEU A 41 14.08 0.57 1.08
C LEU A 41 15.30 -0.12 0.46
N VAL A 42 15.17 -0.67 -0.75
CA VAL A 42 16.30 -1.26 -1.49
C VAL A 42 17.33 -0.19 -1.84
N GLY A 43 16.91 1.00 -2.27
CA GLY A 43 17.82 2.12 -2.56
C GLY A 43 18.62 2.55 -1.32
N PHE A 44 17.97 2.67 -0.17
CA PHE A 44 18.65 2.93 1.10
C PHE A 44 19.55 1.77 1.54
N PHE A 45 19.11 0.53 1.35
CA PHE A 45 19.92 -0.65 1.67
C PHE A 45 21.21 -0.69 0.84
N ILE A 46 21.15 -0.33 -0.44
CA ILE A 46 22.33 -0.21 -1.31
C ILE A 46 23.33 0.83 -0.80
N MET A 47 22.86 1.95 -0.23
CA MET A 47 23.76 2.91 0.40
C MET A 47 24.49 2.30 1.60
N THR A 48 23.83 1.43 2.37
CA THR A 48 24.47 0.76 3.54
C THR A 48 25.49 -0.31 3.15
N LEU A 49 25.40 -0.84 1.93
CA LEU A 49 26.36 -1.81 1.40
C LEU A 49 27.66 -1.15 0.91
N ASP A 50 27.67 0.17 0.78
CA ASP A 50 28.87 0.90 0.39
C ASP A 50 29.94 0.79 1.47
N LYS A 51 31.17 0.49 1.06
CA LYS A 51 32.32 0.26 1.95
C LYS A 51 33.23 1.47 2.05
N GLU A 52 33.00 2.48 1.21
CA GLU A 52 33.74 3.74 1.26
C GLU A 52 33.41 4.50 2.53
N GLU A 53 34.38 5.26 3.04
CA GLU A 53 34.19 6.08 4.24
C GLU A 53 33.05 7.07 4.00
N PHE A 54 32.10 7.14 4.95
CA PHE A 54 30.87 7.92 4.85
C PHE A 54 29.92 7.54 3.69
N GLY A 55 30.15 6.44 2.97
CA GLY A 55 29.33 6.05 1.83
C GLY A 55 29.52 6.97 0.61
N PHE A 56 30.70 7.58 0.48
CA PHE A 56 31.06 8.39 -0.70
C PHE A 56 31.35 7.57 -1.97
N GLY A 57 31.19 6.26 -1.91
CA GLY A 57 31.33 5.40 -3.06
C GLY A 57 30.20 5.58 -4.06
N PHE A 58 30.36 4.96 -5.22
CA PHE A 58 29.37 5.03 -6.29
C PHE A 58 28.00 4.50 -5.85
N LEU A 59 27.98 3.49 -4.98
CA LEU A 59 26.76 2.87 -4.47
C LEU A 59 25.99 3.83 -3.55
N GLY A 60 26.69 4.55 -2.67
CA GLY A 60 26.10 5.48 -1.72
C GLY A 60 25.67 6.81 -2.33
N ILE A 61 26.46 7.42 -3.23
CA ILE A 61 26.15 8.77 -3.75
C ILE A 61 25.35 8.76 -5.05
N THR A 62 25.48 7.70 -5.86
CA THR A 62 24.87 7.65 -7.20
C THR A 62 23.77 6.61 -7.26
N LEU A 63 24.11 5.34 -7.04
CA LEU A 63 23.19 4.24 -7.31
C LEU A 63 22.03 4.20 -6.30
N GLY A 64 22.34 4.26 -5.00
CA GLY A 64 21.35 4.29 -3.93
C GLY A 64 20.37 5.46 -4.11
N PRO A 65 20.83 6.71 -4.24
CA PRO A 65 19.95 7.86 -4.42
C PRO A 65 19.13 7.78 -5.70
N ALA A 66 19.70 7.28 -6.81
CA ALA A 66 18.97 7.11 -8.06
C ALA A 66 17.81 6.08 -7.91
N ILE A 67 18.07 4.94 -7.28
CA ILE A 67 17.06 3.90 -7.04
C ILE A 67 15.97 4.43 -6.10
N THR A 68 16.36 5.09 -5.00
CA THR A 68 15.42 5.71 -4.08
C THR A 68 14.55 6.75 -4.78
N PHE A 69 15.12 7.58 -5.65
CA PHE A 69 14.40 8.59 -6.41
C PHE A 69 13.40 7.96 -7.39
N ILE A 70 13.79 6.89 -8.09
CA ILE A 70 12.88 6.11 -8.95
C ILE A 70 11.75 5.47 -8.13
N GLY A 71 12.06 4.95 -6.94
CA GLY A 71 11.07 4.42 -6.00
C GLY A 71 10.04 5.48 -5.60
N PHE A 72 10.51 6.70 -5.29
CA PHE A 72 9.62 7.84 -5.02
C PHE A 72 8.76 8.22 -6.23
N LEU A 73 9.33 8.29 -7.43
CA LEU A 73 8.56 8.53 -8.67
C LEU A 73 7.50 7.45 -8.90
N PHE A 74 7.83 6.20 -8.59
CA PHE A 74 6.90 5.08 -8.69
C PHE A 74 5.75 5.20 -7.69
N GLU A 75 6.00 5.69 -6.47
CA GLU A 75 4.95 6.01 -5.49
C GLU A 75 3.98 7.06 -6.01
N PHE A 76 4.51 8.16 -6.58
CA PHE A 76 3.66 9.18 -7.21
C PHE A 76 2.78 8.54 -8.30
N TYR A 77 3.38 7.74 -9.19
CA TYR A 77 2.62 7.04 -10.22
C TYR A 77 1.56 6.08 -9.63
N ALA A 78 1.90 5.32 -8.59
CA ALA A 78 0.98 4.39 -7.92
C ALA A 78 -0.22 5.09 -7.31
N ILE A 79 -0.03 6.30 -6.75
CA ILE A 79 -1.12 7.13 -6.20
C ILE A 79 -1.98 7.70 -7.33
N PHE A 80 -1.37 8.24 -8.39
CA PHE A 80 -2.08 8.83 -9.53
C PHE A 80 -2.74 7.80 -10.44
N ARG A 81 -2.37 6.52 -10.36
CA ARG A 81 -2.98 5.43 -11.12
C ARG A 81 -4.39 5.17 -10.63
N LYS A 82 -5.31 6.04 -11.01
CA LYS A 82 -6.73 5.82 -10.86
C LYS A 82 -7.12 4.72 -11.87
N LYS A 83 -7.86 3.71 -11.42
CA LYS A 83 -8.67 2.93 -12.37
C LYS A 83 -9.72 3.83 -12.98
#